data_AF-A0A662K101-F1
#
_entry.id   AF-A0A662K101-F1
#
_cell.length_a   1.000
_cell.length_b   1.000
_cell.length_c   1.000
_cell.angle_alpha   90.00
_cell.angle_beta   90.00
_cell.angle_gamma   90.00
#
_symmetry.space_group_name_H-M   'P 1'
#
loop_
_entity.id
_entity.type
_entity.pdbx_description
1 polymer ?
#
loop_
_entity_poly.entity_id
_entity_poly.type
_entity_poly.pdbx_seq_one_letter_code
_entity_poly.pdbx_strand_id
1 'polypeptide(L)'
;MEDIRIKIVDIEKPDEINFILGQTHFIKTVEDLYETMVNSNPNAKFGIAFCEASGACKIRVEGNDEEMKKLAVKNAEKIGAGHTFIVFMRDCYPINVLNAIKQV
;
A
#
# COMPACT_ATOMS: atom_id res chain seq x y z
N MET A 1 31.21 9.29 1.27
CA MET A 1 29.73 9.29 1.21
C MET A 1 29.38 8.93 -0.21
N GLU A 2 28.65 7.84 -0.43
CA GLU A 2 28.14 7.54 -1.76
C GLU A 2 27.28 8.71 -2.26
N ASP A 3 27.37 9.02 -3.55
CA ASP A 3 26.56 10.07 -4.17
C ASP A 3 25.07 9.74 -4.03
N ILE A 4 24.28 10.71 -3.55
CA ILE A 4 22.82 10.59 -3.47
C ILE A 4 22.25 10.65 -4.89
N ARG A 5 21.54 9.59 -5.30
CA ARG A 5 20.83 9.53 -6.58
C ARG A 5 19.34 9.78 -6.39
N ILE A 6 18.80 10.77 -7.10
CA ILE A 6 17.35 11.04 -7.18
C ILE A 6 16.78 10.29 -8.38
N LYS A 7 15.65 9.60 -8.19
CA LYS A 7 14.91 8.88 -9.23
C LYS A 7 13.44 9.28 -9.18
N ILE A 8 12.86 9.58 -10.35
CA ILE A 8 11.42 9.74 -10.51
C ILE A 8 10.82 8.34 -10.73
N VAL A 9 9.79 8.01 -9.96
CA VAL A 9 9.08 6.74 -10.06
C VAL A 9 7.61 7.03 -10.34
N ASP A 10 7.16 6.68 -11.53
CA ASP A 10 5.75 6.81 -11.91
C ASP A 10 4.91 5.72 -11.22
N ILE A 11 3.82 6.14 -10.58
CA ILE A 11 2.83 5.23 -10.02
C ILE A 11 1.88 4.80 -11.13
N GLU A 12 1.88 3.51 -11.43
CA GLU A 12 0.92 2.94 -12.37
C GLU A 12 -0.44 2.77 -11.70
N LYS A 13 -1.48 3.39 -12.27
CA LYS A 13 -2.87 3.14 -11.88
C LYS A 13 -3.82 3.32 -13.07
N PRO A 14 -4.94 2.56 -13.11
CA PRO A 14 -6.12 2.92 -13.90
C PRO A 14 -6.74 4.26 -13.47
N ASP A 15 -7.43 4.94 -14.38
CA ASP A 15 -8.02 6.26 -14.13
C ASP A 15 -9.06 6.24 -13.00
N GLU A 16 -9.89 5.20 -12.94
CA GLU A 16 -11.06 5.10 -12.04
C GLU A 16 -10.77 4.57 -10.63
N ILE A 17 -9.50 4.43 -10.25
CA ILE A 17 -9.13 3.97 -8.90
C ILE A 17 -8.29 4.99 -8.14
N ASN A 18 -8.32 4.89 -6.81
CA ASN A 18 -7.52 5.70 -5.91
C ASN A 18 -6.41 4.87 -5.25
N PHE A 19 -5.40 5.57 -4.71
CA PHE A 19 -4.40 4.94 -3.88
C PHE A 19 -3.98 5.83 -2.72
N ILE A 20 -3.42 5.22 -1.68
CA ILE A 20 -2.71 5.88 -0.59
C ILE A 20 -1.30 5.32 -0.54
N LEU A 21 -0.30 6.19 -0.56
CA LEU A 21 1.11 5.86 -0.36
C LEU A 21 1.54 6.47 0.97
N GLY A 22 2.21 5.68 1.80
CA GLY A 22 2.70 6.14 3.09
C GLY A 22 3.91 5.35 3.57
N GLN A 23 4.36 5.68 4.77
CA GLN A 23 5.46 5.00 5.44
C GLN A 23 5.00 4.59 6.83
N THR A 24 5.43 3.41 7.25
CA THR A 24 5.07 2.81 8.54
C THR A 24 6.19 1.86 8.97
N HIS A 25 5.99 1.05 9.99
CA HIS A 25 6.98 0.09 10.46
C HIS A 25 6.28 -1.16 11.01
N PHE A 26 7.06 -2.22 11.17
CA PHE A 26 6.63 -3.49 11.75
C PHE A 26 5.65 -4.30 10.87
N ILE A 27 5.81 -5.63 10.89
CA ILE A 27 5.13 -6.54 9.96
C ILE A 27 3.61 -6.56 10.12
N LYS A 28 3.11 -6.25 11.32
CA LYS A 28 1.67 -6.18 11.62
C LYS A 28 0.93 -5.10 10.81
N THR A 29 1.67 -4.14 10.24
CA THR A 29 1.16 -3.16 9.26
C THR A 29 0.21 -3.77 8.24
N VAL A 30 0.57 -4.92 7.65
CA VAL A 30 -0.21 -5.49 6.55
C VAL A 30 -1.59 -5.98 7.03
N GLU A 31 -1.67 -6.52 8.25
CA GLU A 31 -2.91 -6.98 8.88
C GLU A 31 -3.74 -5.79 9.38
N ASP A 32 -3.13 -4.82 10.05
CA ASP A 32 -3.85 -3.65 10.60
C ASP A 32 -4.46 -2.78 9.49
N LEU A 33 -3.73 -2.62 8.38
CA LEU A 33 -4.28 -1.95 7.19
C LEU A 33 -5.39 -2.78 6.54
N TYR A 34 -5.26 -4.10 6.48
CA TYR A 34 -6.32 -4.97 5.96
C TYR A 34 -7.61 -4.84 6.79
N GLU A 35 -7.50 -4.91 8.12
CA GLU A 35 -8.61 -4.74 9.05
C GLU A 35 -9.24 -3.35 8.91
N THR A 36 -8.42 -2.30 8.79
CA THR A 36 -8.89 -0.93 8.55
C THR A 36 -9.70 -0.83 7.26
N MET A 37 -9.21 -1.42 6.17
CA MET A 37 -9.88 -1.35 4.88
C MET A 37 -11.17 -2.16 4.86
N VAL A 38 -11.15 -3.41 5.34
CA VAL A 38 -12.34 -4.29 5.30
C VAL A 38 -13.47 -3.80 6.21
N ASN A 39 -13.15 -3.14 7.32
CA ASN A 39 -14.14 -2.59 8.26
C ASN A 39 -14.69 -1.21 7.85
N SER A 40 -14.10 -0.57 6.84
CA SER A 40 -14.49 0.80 6.43
C SER A 40 -15.71 0.86 5.50
N ASN A 41 -15.78 -0.03 4.52
CA ASN A 41 -16.80 -0.05 3.48
C ASN A 41 -16.99 -1.48 2.96
N PRO A 42 -18.19 -2.08 3.11
CA PRO A 42 -18.46 -3.45 2.68
C PRO A 42 -18.23 -3.73 1.18
N ASN A 43 -18.31 -2.69 0.34
CA ASN A 43 -18.15 -2.82 -1.11
C ASN A 43 -16.72 -2.55 -1.57
N ALA A 44 -15.83 -2.06 -0.70
CA ALA A 44 -14.48 -1.67 -1.08
C ALA A 44 -13.71 -2.88 -1.64
N LYS A 45 -13.11 -2.70 -2.81
CA LYS A 45 -12.13 -3.62 -3.39
C LYS A 45 -10.75 -3.01 -3.21
N PHE A 46 -9.83 -3.73 -2.58
CA PHE A 46 -8.53 -3.17 -2.24
C PHE A 46 -7.40 -4.19 -2.24
N GLY A 47 -6.19 -3.67 -2.39
CA GLY A 47 -4.93 -4.40 -2.31
C GLY A 47 -3.88 -3.54 -1.64
N ILE A 48 -3.11 -4.16 -0.76
CA ILE A 48 -2.11 -3.55 0.10
C ILE A 48 -0.77 -4.21 -0.19
N ALA A 49 0.29 -3.42 -0.32
CA ALA A 49 1.66 -3.91 -0.34
C ALA A 49 2.50 -3.11 0.67
N PHE A 50 3.24 -3.81 1.52
CA PHE A 50 4.16 -3.24 2.50
C PHE A 50 5.57 -3.79 2.32
N CYS A 51 6.55 -2.91 2.18
CA CYS A 51 7.96 -3.26 2.02
C CYS A 51 8.61 -3.52 3.39
N GLU A 52 8.73 -4.78 3.80
CA GLU A 52 9.51 -5.16 4.98
C GLU A 52 10.97 -4.71 4.80
N ALA A 53 11.51 -3.92 5.72
CA ALA A 53 12.85 -3.32 5.57
C ALA A 53 13.98 -4.09 6.26
N SER A 54 13.68 -5.24 6.86
CA SER A 54 14.64 -6.06 7.60
C SER A 54 14.33 -7.55 7.46
N GLY A 55 15.27 -8.41 7.86
CA GLY A 55 15.05 -9.86 7.85
C GLY A 55 14.92 -10.40 6.43
N ALA A 56 13.75 -10.94 6.08
CA ALA A 56 13.52 -11.51 4.75
C ALA A 56 13.34 -10.44 3.66
N CYS A 57 13.09 -9.19 4.03
CA CYS A 57 12.89 -8.05 3.14
C CYS A 57 11.86 -8.32 2.02
N LYS A 58 10.74 -8.95 2.36
CA LYS A 58 9.68 -9.29 1.41
C LYS A 58 8.66 -8.17 1.31
N ILE A 59 8.04 -8.05 0.14
CA ILE A 59 6.79 -7.31 0.01
C ILE A 59 5.69 -8.17 0.63
N ARG A 60 5.08 -7.67 1.71
CA ARG A 60 3.94 -8.28 2.39
C ARG A 60 2.67 -7.77 1.74
N VAL A 61 1.74 -8.66 1.43
CA VAL A 61 0.60 -8.35 0.56
C VAL A 61 -0.67 -8.88 1.18
N GLU A 62 -1.69 -8.04 1.27
CA GLU A 62 -3.04 -8.41 1.67
C GLU A 62 -4.09 -7.67 0.84
N GLY A 63 -5.35 -8.12 0.89
CA GLY A 63 -6.45 -7.47 0.21
C GLY A 63 -7.54 -8.44 -0.23
N ASN A 64 -8.67 -7.89 -0.64
CA ASN A 64 -9.84 -8.67 -1.07
C ASN A 64 -10.05 -8.64 -2.60
N ASP A 65 -9.13 -8.03 -3.35
CA ASP A 65 -9.15 -7.96 -4.81
C ASP A 65 -7.76 -8.24 -5.40
N GLU A 66 -7.65 -9.25 -6.25
CA GLU A 66 -6.38 -9.71 -6.81
C GLU A 66 -5.75 -8.73 -7.81
N GLU A 67 -6.56 -7.94 -8.51
CA GLU A 67 -6.05 -6.92 -9.43
C GLU A 67 -5.40 -5.78 -8.63
N MET A 68 -6.06 -5.32 -7.56
CA MET A 68 -5.51 -4.31 -6.66
C MET A 68 -4.25 -4.78 -5.94
N LYS A 69 -4.20 -6.05 -5.51
CA LYS A 69 -2.99 -6.64 -4.88
C LYS A 69 -1.80 -6.65 -5.84
N LYS A 70 -2.01 -7.09 -7.08
CA LYS A 70 -0.96 -7.09 -8.11
C LYS A 70 -0.46 -5.68 -8.40
N LEU A 71 -1.36 -4.70 -8.46
CA LEU A 71 -1.01 -3.31 -8.68
C LEU A 71 -0.22 -2.71 -7.51
N ALA A 72 -0.60 -3.04 -6.28
CA ALA A 72 0.12 -2.64 -5.07
C ALA A 72 1.56 -3.18 -5.07
N VAL A 73 1.74 -4.48 -5.34
CA VAL A 73 3.06 -5.12 -5.42
C VAL A 73 3.91 -4.47 -6.50
N LYS A 74 3.37 -4.33 -7.72
CA LYS A 74 4.11 -3.75 -8.86
C LYS A 74 4.65 -2.37 -8.55
N ASN A 75 3.84 -1.52 -7.91
CA ASN A 75 4.26 -0.17 -7.52
C ASN A 75 5.25 -0.18 -6.35
N ALA A 76 5.06 -1.04 -5.36
CA ALA A 76 6.00 -1.21 -4.24
C ALA A 76 7.40 -1.67 -4.71
N GLU A 77 7.46 -2.62 -5.67
CA GLU A 77 8.71 -3.05 -6.31
C GLU A 77 9.42 -1.91 -7.05
N LYS A 78 8.65 -1.09 -7.78
CA LYS A 78 9.19 0.08 -8.50
C LYS A 78 9.76 1.15 -7.58
N ILE A 79 9.07 1.39 -6.46
CA ILE A 79 9.50 2.35 -5.43
C ILE A 79 10.76 1.83 -4.73
N GLY A 80 10.78 0.56 -4.33
CA GLY A 80 11.96 -0.09 -3.77
C GLY A 80 12.47 0.53 -2.45
N ALA A 81 11.60 1.24 -1.72
CA ALA A 81 11.94 1.88 -0.45
C ALA A 81 11.39 1.05 0.73
N GLY A 82 12.27 0.68 1.65
CA GLY A 82 11.89 -0.06 2.86
C GLY A 82 10.87 0.72 3.69
N HIS A 83 9.99 0.00 4.38
CA HIS A 83 8.96 0.55 5.26
C HIS A 83 7.88 1.40 4.57
N THR A 84 7.88 1.46 3.25
CA THR A 84 6.80 2.05 2.46
C THR A 84 5.62 1.10 2.38
N PHE A 85 4.40 1.63 2.43
CA PHE A 85 3.19 0.88 2.09
C PHE A 85 2.40 1.60 1.01
N ILE A 86 1.70 0.85 0.17
CA ILE A 86 0.76 1.37 -0.81
C ILE A 86 -0.56 0.58 -0.73
N VAL A 87 -1.67 1.31 -0.71
CA VAL A 87 -3.04 0.76 -0.74
C VAL A 87 -3.72 1.24 -2.01
N PHE A 88 -4.10 0.33 -2.89
CA PHE A 88 -5.00 0.61 -4.02
C PHE A 88 -6.43 0.27 -3.64
N MET A 89 -7.39 1.07 -4.12
CA MET A 89 -8.80 0.90 -3.81
C MET A 89 -9.71 1.26 -4.99
N ARG A 90 -10.76 0.44 -5.17
CA ARG A 90 -11.90 0.62 -6.08
C ARG A 90 -13.19 0.57 -5.24
N ASP A 91 -14.22 1.28 -5.70
CA ASP A 91 -15.51 1.41 -4.99
C ASP A 91 -15.38 1.96 -3.56
N CYS A 92 -14.29 2.68 -3.30
CA CYS A 92 -13.94 3.33 -2.04
C CYS A 92 -13.05 4.55 -2.33
N TYR A 93 -13.17 5.60 -1.52
CA TYR A 93 -12.37 6.80 -1.65
C TYR A 93 -11.44 6.96 -0.45
N PRO A 94 -10.28 7.64 -0.62
CA PRO A 94 -9.33 7.86 0.48
C PRO A 94 -10.00 8.47 1.72
N ILE A 95 -10.92 9.42 1.55
CA ILE A 95 -11.64 10.06 2.66
C ILE A 95 -12.42 9.08 3.57
N ASN A 96 -12.79 7.90 3.06
CA ASN A 96 -13.47 6.87 3.84
C ASN A 96 -12.54 6.16 4.83
N VAL A 97 -11.23 6.12 4.55
CA VAL A 97 -10.25 5.29 5.26
C VAL A 97 -9.08 6.09 5.86
N LEU A 98 -8.82 7.29 5.35
CA LEU A 98 -7.61 8.07 5.66
C LEU A 98 -7.44 8.32 7.16
N ASN A 99 -8.52 8.60 7.89
CA ASN A 99 -8.44 8.86 9.32
C ASN A 99 -8.15 7.59 10.12
N ALA A 100 -8.70 6.45 9.71
CA ALA A 100 -8.42 5.17 10.37
C ALA A 100 -6.97 4.73 10.09
N ILE A 101 -6.50 4.86 8.85
CA ILE A 101 -5.11 4.56 8.47
C ILE A 101 -4.10 5.41 9.28
N LYS A 102 -4.42 6.68 9.59
CA LYS A 102 -3.56 7.54 10.42
C LYS A 102 -3.46 7.10 11.88
N GLN A 103 -4.37 6.25 12.35
CA GLN A 103 -4.40 5.73 13.73
C GLN A 103 -3.74 4.34 13.85
N VAL A 104 -3.31 3.76 12.74
CA VAL A 104 -2.45 2.57 12.67
C VAL A 104 -0.99 2.99 12.81
#